data_AF-A0A6J5TLG7-F1
#
_entry.id   AF-A0A6J5TLG7-F1
#
_cell.length_a   1.000
_cell.length_b   1.000
_cell.length_c   1.000
_cell.angle_alpha   90.00
_cell.angle_beta   90.00
_cell.angle_gamma   90.00
#
_symmetry.space_group_name_H-M   'P 1'
#
loop_
_entity.id
_entity.type
_entity.pdbx_description
1 polymer ?
#
loop_
_entity_poly.entity_id
_entity_poly.type
_entity_poly.pdbx_seq_one_letter_code
_entity_poly.pdbx_strand_id
1 'polypeptide(L)'
;MHVLPDSFECLTSVCLPEKPWKKFPFTTFVAMLSAVLTLMVDSFSMSHYRKAFAAATGSGDEENAKNVTPQLEHVGHGHGHGHGHGHIPDTKNEGGLNGKDTQLLRYRVVAQVLELGIVVHSVVIGLSMGASDNPCTIRPLIAALCFHQLFEGMGLGGCILQAEYGLKIKSIMVFFFSVTTPFGIALGIGLSNVYSEDSPTALIVVGLLNAASAGLLNYMALVDLLAADFMGPKLQAKPKLQMLSYLAVLLGLGGMSVMALWA
;
A
#
# COMPACT_ATOMS: atom_id res chain seq x y z
N MET A 1 -8.91 -9.50 -2.17
CA MET A 1 -9.92 -10.49 -2.62
C MET A 1 -9.67 -11.86 -1.99
N HIS A 2 -8.43 -12.32 -1.84
CA HIS A 2 -8.10 -13.58 -1.15
C HIS A 2 -7.77 -13.39 0.34
N VAL A 3 -6.89 -12.45 0.70
CA VAL A 3 -6.38 -12.27 2.07
C VAL A 3 -7.47 -12.03 3.13
N LEU A 4 -8.49 -11.21 2.77
CA LEU A 4 -9.52 -10.80 3.72
C LEU A 4 -10.50 -11.97 4.01
N PRO A 5 -11.01 -12.71 3.01
CA PRO A 5 -11.69 -13.98 3.24
C PRO A 5 -10.87 -14.99 4.06
N ASP A 6 -9.60 -15.21 3.74
CA ASP A 6 -8.74 -16.16 4.48
C ASP A 6 -8.66 -15.80 5.97
N SER A 7 -8.60 -14.50 6.28
CA SER A 7 -8.67 -14.02 7.66
C SER A 7 -10.00 -14.37 8.34
N PHE A 8 -11.12 -14.21 7.65
CA PHE A 8 -12.43 -14.60 8.18
C PHE A 8 -12.48 -16.10 8.44
N GLU A 9 -12.05 -16.93 7.49
CA GLU A 9 -12.05 -18.39 7.63
C GLU A 9 -11.19 -18.85 8.81
N CYS A 10 -10.00 -18.27 8.97
CA CYS A 10 -9.12 -18.56 10.09
C CYS A 10 -9.73 -18.16 11.44
N LEU A 11 -10.21 -16.91 11.56
CA LEU A 11 -10.69 -16.36 12.84
C LEU A 11 -12.10 -16.81 13.21
N THR A 12 -12.88 -17.35 12.26
CA THR A 12 -14.21 -17.92 12.53
C THR A 12 -14.25 -19.45 12.48
N SER A 13 -13.08 -20.09 12.34
CA SER A 13 -12.93 -21.54 12.28
C SER A 13 -13.62 -22.26 13.45
N VAL A 14 -14.09 -23.48 13.18
CA VAL A 14 -14.69 -24.37 14.18
C VAL A 14 -13.71 -24.78 15.28
N CYS A 15 -12.41 -24.72 14.99
CA CYS A 15 -11.33 -25.04 15.93
C CYS A 15 -11.13 -23.96 17.01
N LEU A 16 -11.77 -22.79 16.86
CA LEU A 16 -11.70 -21.70 17.85
C LEU A 16 -12.96 -21.64 18.73
N PRO A 17 -12.82 -21.28 20.02
CA PRO A 17 -13.96 -21.13 20.92
C PRO A 17 -14.89 -19.99 20.46
N GLU A 18 -16.20 -20.14 20.70
CA GLU A 18 -17.21 -19.19 20.23
C GLU A 18 -16.97 -17.76 20.75
N LYS A 19 -16.51 -17.63 21.99
CA LYS A 19 -16.09 -16.35 22.57
C LYS A 19 -14.56 -16.34 22.73
N PRO A 20 -13.86 -15.26 22.34
CA PRO A 20 -14.37 -14.04 21.69
C PRO A 20 -14.49 -14.15 20.15
N TRP A 21 -13.88 -15.16 19.54
CA TRP A 21 -13.56 -15.20 18.11
C TRP A 21 -14.76 -15.14 17.15
N LYS A 22 -15.87 -15.80 17.48
CA LYS A 22 -17.09 -15.80 16.64
C LYS A 22 -18.07 -14.68 17.00
N LYS A 23 -17.84 -13.96 18.12
CA LYS A 23 -18.73 -12.87 18.57
C LYS A 23 -18.19 -11.48 18.22
N PHE A 24 -16.86 -11.32 18.22
CA PHE A 24 -16.23 -10.05 17.90
C PHE A 24 -15.62 -10.09 16.50
N PRO A 25 -15.84 -9.07 15.65
CA PRO A 25 -15.37 -9.07 14.27
C PRO A 25 -13.88 -8.70 14.18
N PHE A 26 -13.00 -9.59 14.66
CA PHE A 26 -11.55 -9.36 14.72
C PHE A 26 -10.95 -9.04 13.35
N THR A 27 -11.35 -9.76 12.29
CA THR A 27 -10.87 -9.53 10.92
C THR A 27 -11.04 -8.07 10.50
N THR A 28 -12.26 -7.54 10.59
CA THR A 28 -12.52 -6.15 10.17
C THR A 28 -11.91 -5.14 11.12
N PHE A 29 -11.92 -5.42 12.43
CA PHE A 29 -11.32 -4.53 13.42
C PHE A 29 -9.83 -4.35 13.18
N VAL A 30 -9.10 -5.44 12.99
CA VAL A 30 -7.65 -5.42 12.74
C VAL A 30 -7.33 -4.84 11.38
N ALA A 31 -8.13 -5.12 10.34
CA ALA A 31 -7.95 -4.49 9.04
C ALA A 31 -8.12 -2.96 9.11
N MET A 32 -9.16 -2.47 9.79
CA MET A 32 -9.36 -1.03 9.99
C MET A 32 -8.22 -0.41 10.81
N LEU A 33 -7.82 -1.07 11.91
CA LEU A 33 -6.71 -0.61 12.73
C LEU A 33 -5.43 -0.52 11.92
N SER A 34 -5.13 -1.52 11.10
CA SER A 34 -3.94 -1.52 10.25
C SER A 34 -3.99 -0.39 9.22
N ALA A 35 -5.13 -0.15 8.57
CA ALA A 35 -5.26 0.96 7.63
C ALA A 35 -5.03 2.33 8.29
N VAL A 36 -5.57 2.53 9.50
CA VAL A 36 -5.34 3.74 10.29
C VAL A 36 -3.87 3.88 10.71
N LEU A 37 -3.23 2.78 11.12
CA LEU A 37 -1.81 2.79 11.45
C LEU A 37 -0.93 3.10 10.24
N THR A 38 -1.26 2.58 9.05
CA THR A 38 -0.58 2.95 7.80
C THR A 38 -0.72 4.45 7.52
N LEU A 39 -1.94 4.99 7.61
CA LEU A 39 -2.18 6.44 7.50
C LEU A 39 -1.37 7.25 8.52
N MET A 40 -1.29 6.79 9.76
CA MET A 40 -0.50 7.44 10.80
C MET A 40 0.98 7.45 10.42
N VAL A 41 1.54 6.33 9.96
CA VAL A 41 2.94 6.23 9.51
C VAL A 41 3.22 7.20 8.37
N ASP A 42 2.35 7.30 7.36
CA ASP A 42 2.54 8.24 6.26
C ASP A 42 2.45 9.69 6.72
N SER A 43 1.46 9.99 7.56
CA SER A 43 1.22 11.33 8.10
C SER A 43 2.38 11.82 8.96
N PHE A 44 2.86 10.97 9.87
CA PHE A 44 4.02 11.28 10.71
C PHE A 44 5.29 11.38 9.91
N SER A 45 5.54 10.46 8.97
CA SER A 45 6.71 10.53 8.09
C SER A 45 6.74 11.87 7.35
N MET A 46 5.63 12.25 6.71
CA MET A 46 5.51 13.55 6.04
C MET A 46 5.74 14.74 6.97
N SER A 47 5.16 14.71 8.17
CA SER A 47 5.31 15.78 9.17
C SER A 47 6.76 15.92 9.65
N HIS A 48 7.43 14.80 9.97
CA HIS A 48 8.82 14.79 10.40
C HIS A 48 9.75 15.28 9.30
N TYR A 49 9.53 14.87 8.05
CA TYR A 49 10.33 15.36 6.93
C TYR A 49 10.15 16.85 6.70
N ARG A 50 8.90 17.34 6.75
CA ARG A 50 8.62 18.77 6.60
C ARG A 50 9.31 19.60 7.69
N LYS A 51 9.28 19.13 8.94
CA LYS A 51 9.94 19.79 10.08
C LYS A 51 11.47 19.71 10.01
N ALA A 52 12.04 18.53 9.70
CA ALA A 52 13.48 18.36 9.60
C ALA A 52 14.09 19.23 8.50
N PHE A 53 13.37 19.40 7.39
CA PHE A 53 13.79 20.30 6.33
C PHE A 53 13.65 21.79 6.71
N ALA A 54 12.54 22.17 7.34
CA ALA A 54 12.37 23.54 7.86
C ALA A 54 13.49 23.93 8.84
N ALA A 55 13.84 23.00 9.75
CA ALA A 55 14.96 23.18 10.69
C ALA A 55 16.33 23.26 9.97
N ALA A 56 16.56 22.45 8.94
CA ALA A 56 17.81 22.45 8.18
C ALA A 56 17.99 23.70 7.30
N THR A 57 16.89 24.35 6.89
CA THR A 57 16.90 25.57 6.07
C THR A 57 16.86 26.86 6.89
N GLY A 58 16.79 26.77 8.23
CA GLY A 58 16.75 27.94 9.11
C GLY A 58 15.48 28.79 8.96
N SER A 59 14.41 28.23 8.37
CA SER A 59 13.12 28.91 8.21
C SER A 59 12.35 28.85 9.53
N GLY A 60 12.71 29.73 10.46
CA GLY A 60 12.04 29.94 11.73
C GLY A 60 10.73 30.71 11.62
N ASP A 61 9.82 30.32 10.71
CA ASP A 61 8.47 30.88 10.65
C ASP A 61 7.48 29.87 11.24
N GLU A 62 7.32 29.96 12.57
CA GLU A 62 6.36 29.16 13.35
C GLU A 62 4.89 29.55 13.13
N GLU A 63 4.54 30.48 12.23
CA GLU A 63 3.18 31.05 12.20
C GLU A 63 2.44 31.10 10.85
N ASN A 64 2.79 30.29 9.83
CA ASN A 64 1.97 30.25 8.61
C ASN A 64 1.76 28.86 7.96
N ALA A 65 1.90 27.78 8.73
CA ALA A 65 1.64 26.42 8.26
C ALA A 65 0.19 25.93 8.54
N LYS A 66 -0.77 26.85 8.69
CA LYS A 66 -2.20 26.55 8.71
C LYS A 66 -2.82 27.00 7.39
N ASN A 67 -2.79 26.12 6.39
CA ASN A 67 -3.76 25.98 5.29
C ASN A 67 -3.06 25.35 4.08
N VAL A 68 -2.88 24.03 4.12
CA VAL A 68 -2.86 23.22 2.90
C VAL A 68 -3.92 22.13 3.07
N THR A 69 -5.17 22.58 3.16
CA THR A 69 -6.32 21.78 2.74
C THR A 69 -6.53 22.05 1.25
N PRO A 70 -6.81 21.03 0.41
CA PRO A 70 -7.37 21.29 -0.90
C PRO A 70 -8.83 21.70 -0.69
N GLN A 71 -9.09 22.99 -0.50
CA GLN A 71 -10.44 23.50 -0.39
C GLN A 71 -11.03 23.70 -1.79
N LEU A 72 -12.04 22.89 -2.08
CA LEU A 72 -13.02 23.09 -3.14
C LEU A 72 -13.72 24.44 -2.89
N GLU A 73 -13.32 25.52 -3.56
CA GLU A 73 -14.00 26.81 -3.44
C GLU A 73 -15.00 27.04 -4.57
N HIS A 74 -16.22 27.30 -4.11
CA HIS A 74 -17.40 27.68 -4.85
C HIS A 74 -17.41 29.21 -5.05
N VAL A 75 -17.96 29.61 -6.19
CA VAL A 75 -18.21 30.96 -6.74
C VAL A 75 -18.54 32.05 -5.70
N GLY A 76 -17.83 33.19 -5.79
CA GLY A 76 -18.21 34.47 -5.17
C GLY A 76 -17.45 35.66 -5.75
N HIS A 77 -18.16 36.57 -6.42
CA HIS A 77 -17.64 37.81 -7.03
C HIS A 77 -17.12 38.82 -5.99
N GLY A 78 -16.00 39.48 -6.30
CA GLY A 78 -15.54 40.69 -5.59
C GLY A 78 -14.43 41.41 -6.36
N HIS A 79 -14.73 42.60 -6.89
CA HIS A 79 -13.82 43.46 -7.65
C HIS A 79 -12.64 43.99 -6.82
N GLY A 80 -11.44 43.96 -7.41
CA GLY A 80 -10.28 44.73 -6.97
C GLY A 80 -9.26 44.89 -8.09
N HIS A 81 -9.20 46.09 -8.69
CA HIS A 81 -8.23 46.48 -9.70
C HIS A 81 -6.84 46.72 -9.08
N GLY A 82 -5.79 46.16 -9.69
CA GLY A 82 -4.40 46.51 -9.43
C GLY A 82 -3.50 46.10 -10.59
N HIS A 83 -3.12 47.06 -11.44
CA HIS A 83 -2.17 46.89 -12.52
C HIS A 83 -0.73 46.90 -11.98
N GLY A 84 0.07 45.89 -12.36
CA GLY A 84 1.51 45.88 -12.17
C GLY A 84 2.17 44.96 -13.20
N HIS A 85 2.61 45.53 -14.32
CA HIS A 85 3.54 44.87 -15.24
C HIS A 85 4.95 44.95 -14.67
N GLY A 86 5.62 43.82 -14.48
CA GLY A 86 7.01 43.77 -14.06
C GLY A 86 7.62 42.41 -14.35
N HIS A 87 8.56 42.39 -15.29
CA HIS A 87 9.53 41.33 -15.59
C HIS A 87 9.82 40.36 -14.42
N ILE A 88 9.74 39.05 -14.66
CA ILE A 88 10.49 38.07 -13.86
C ILE A 88 11.73 37.66 -14.65
N PRO A 89 12.92 38.19 -14.30
CA PRO A 89 14.17 37.54 -14.65
C PRO A 89 14.38 36.30 -13.77
N ASP A 90 15.02 35.28 -14.33
CA ASP A 90 15.56 34.13 -13.61
C ASP A 90 16.37 34.58 -12.38
N THR A 91 15.80 34.44 -11.18
CA THR A 91 16.54 34.57 -9.91
C THR A 91 16.48 33.26 -9.14
N LYS A 92 17.62 32.57 -9.15
CA LYS A 92 18.01 31.55 -8.19
C LYS A 92 18.08 32.17 -6.78
N ASN A 93 17.04 32.00 -5.98
CA ASN A 93 17.07 31.90 -4.51
C ASN A 93 15.63 31.87 -4.03
N GLU A 94 15.12 30.75 -3.50
CA GLU A 94 14.13 30.74 -2.40
C GLU A 94 14.23 29.39 -1.66
N GLY A 95 14.63 29.43 -0.40
CA GLY A 95 14.87 28.28 0.50
C GLY A 95 13.58 27.62 1.00
N GLY A 96 12.62 27.38 0.11
CA GLY A 96 11.48 26.50 0.35
C GLY A 96 11.75 25.11 -0.23
N LEU A 97 11.20 24.07 0.40
CA LEU A 97 11.24 22.73 -0.17
C LEU A 97 10.51 22.78 -1.52
N ASN A 98 11.24 22.60 -2.63
CA ASN A 98 10.63 22.57 -3.95
C ASN A 98 9.58 21.46 -3.93
N GLY A 99 8.36 21.71 -4.42
CA GLY A 99 7.28 20.71 -4.38
C GLY A 99 7.67 19.35 -5.00
N LYS A 100 8.70 19.34 -5.84
CA LYS A 100 9.33 18.12 -6.38
C LYS A 100 10.00 17.25 -5.30
N ASP A 101 10.72 17.82 -4.35
CA ASP A 101 11.41 17.07 -3.31
C ASP A 101 10.42 16.43 -2.32
N THR A 102 9.28 17.08 -2.05
CA THR A 102 8.22 16.50 -1.19
C THR A 102 7.61 15.29 -1.87
N GLN A 103 7.34 15.42 -3.17
CA GLN A 103 6.73 14.35 -3.96
C GLN A 103 7.67 13.16 -4.09
N LEU A 104 8.97 13.40 -4.30
CA LEU A 104 9.97 12.31 -4.31
C LEU A 104 10.04 11.59 -2.96
N LEU A 105 10.03 12.32 -1.85
CA LEU A 105 9.97 11.69 -0.51
C LEU A 105 8.69 10.87 -0.33
N ARG A 106 7.55 11.36 -0.82
CA ARG A 106 6.28 10.61 -0.79
C ARG A 106 6.39 9.30 -1.56
N TYR A 107 6.89 9.32 -2.78
CA TYR A 107 7.08 8.10 -3.56
C TYR A 107 8.02 7.11 -2.86
N ARG A 108 9.05 7.59 -2.17
CA ARG A 108 9.96 6.76 -1.38
C ARG A 108 9.26 6.09 -0.20
N VAL A 109 8.50 6.85 0.60
CA VAL A 109 7.75 6.30 1.74
C VAL A 109 6.73 5.28 1.25
N VAL A 110 5.94 5.63 0.23
CA VAL A 110 4.95 4.73 -0.39
C VAL A 110 5.60 3.45 -0.89
N ALA A 111 6.73 3.54 -1.60
CA ALA A 111 7.43 2.36 -2.11
C ALA A 111 7.93 1.43 -0.99
N GLN A 112 8.43 1.99 0.12
CA GLN A 112 8.91 1.22 1.28
C GLN A 112 7.76 0.58 2.08
N VAL A 113 6.68 1.33 2.33
CA VAL A 113 5.49 0.81 3.02
C VAL A 113 4.81 -0.27 2.18
N LEU A 114 4.71 -0.06 0.86
CA LEU A 114 4.20 -1.06 -0.07
C LEU A 114 5.06 -2.33 -0.02
N GLU A 115 6.38 -2.20 -0.14
CA GLU A 115 7.29 -3.35 -0.08
C GLU A 115 7.16 -4.12 1.24
N LEU A 116 7.11 -3.42 2.38
CA LEU A 116 6.91 -4.06 3.68
C LEU A 116 5.59 -4.83 3.73
N GLY A 117 4.51 -4.24 3.20
CA GLY A 117 3.21 -4.89 3.08
C GLY A 117 3.26 -6.16 2.23
N ILE A 118 3.92 -6.09 1.08
CA ILE A 118 4.14 -7.23 0.17
C ILE A 118 4.95 -8.32 0.87
N VAL A 119 6.02 -7.97 1.58
CA VAL A 119 6.88 -8.95 2.28
C VAL A 119 6.08 -9.71 3.33
N VAL A 120 5.38 -9.01 4.22
CA VAL A 120 4.57 -9.65 5.27
C VAL A 120 3.51 -10.55 4.65
N HIS A 121 2.81 -10.07 3.63
CA HIS A 121 1.78 -10.84 2.94
C HIS A 121 2.33 -12.11 2.27
N SER A 122 3.44 -11.96 1.57
CA SER A 122 4.09 -13.02 0.79
C SER A 122 4.64 -14.15 1.67
N VAL A 123 5.17 -13.83 2.86
CA VAL A 123 5.61 -14.86 3.82
C VAL A 123 4.43 -15.70 4.29
N VAL A 124 3.31 -15.06 4.65
CA VAL A 124 2.13 -15.76 5.18
C VAL A 124 1.54 -16.68 4.12
N ILE A 125 1.36 -16.20 2.90
CA ILE A 125 0.91 -17.04 1.77
C ILE A 125 1.87 -18.21 1.55
N GLY A 126 3.17 -17.92 1.47
CA GLY A 126 4.18 -18.95 1.21
C GLY A 126 4.18 -20.03 2.30
N LEU A 127 4.10 -19.63 3.56
CA LEU A 127 4.04 -20.55 4.70
C LEU A 127 2.84 -21.49 4.61
N SER A 128 1.63 -20.96 4.40
CA SER A 128 0.42 -21.76 4.26
C SER A 128 0.48 -22.70 3.04
N MET A 129 0.92 -22.19 1.88
CA MET A 129 1.11 -23.03 0.70
C MET A 129 2.11 -24.17 0.97
N GLY A 130 3.23 -23.89 1.62
CA GLY A 130 4.28 -24.88 1.89
C GLY A 130 3.87 -25.92 2.94
N ALA A 131 2.97 -25.56 3.85
CA ALA A 131 2.41 -26.46 4.86
C ALA A 131 1.21 -27.28 4.34
N SER A 132 0.65 -26.94 3.17
CA SER A 132 -0.49 -27.65 2.59
C SER A 132 -0.09 -29.01 2.04
N ASP A 133 -0.89 -30.04 2.34
CA ASP A 133 -0.67 -31.42 1.88
C ASP A 133 -1.58 -31.84 0.71
N ASN A 134 -2.47 -30.96 0.22
CA ASN A 134 -3.47 -31.31 -0.80
C ASN A 134 -3.01 -30.88 -2.22
N PRO A 135 -2.60 -31.81 -3.10
CA PRO A 135 -2.13 -31.47 -4.44
C PRO A 135 -3.21 -30.82 -5.33
N CYS A 136 -4.49 -31.09 -5.04
CA CYS A 136 -5.61 -30.49 -5.77
C CYS A 136 -5.78 -29.00 -5.43
N THR A 137 -5.33 -28.57 -4.25
CA THR A 137 -5.30 -27.16 -3.83
C THR A 137 -4.00 -26.50 -4.27
N ILE A 138 -2.85 -27.17 -4.09
CA ILE A 138 -1.53 -26.61 -4.38
C ILE A 138 -1.34 -26.27 -5.86
N ARG A 139 -1.79 -27.15 -6.78
CA ARG A 139 -1.55 -26.96 -8.23
C ARG A 139 -2.23 -25.71 -8.79
N PRO A 140 -3.55 -25.49 -8.59
CA PRO A 140 -4.20 -24.24 -9.00
C PRO A 140 -3.64 -23.02 -8.27
N LEU A 141 -3.36 -23.15 -6.97
CA LEU A 141 -2.85 -22.05 -6.14
C LEU A 141 -1.48 -21.56 -6.63
N ILE A 142 -0.56 -22.45 -7.03
CA ILE A 142 0.73 -22.04 -7.63
C ILE A 142 0.49 -21.24 -8.92
N ALA A 143 -0.40 -21.69 -9.80
CA ALA A 143 -0.70 -20.97 -11.04
C ALA A 143 -1.30 -19.58 -10.74
N ALA A 144 -2.25 -19.51 -9.81
CA ALA A 144 -2.84 -18.24 -9.37
C ALA A 144 -1.80 -17.30 -8.75
N LEU A 145 -0.91 -17.81 -7.89
CA LEU A 145 0.17 -17.03 -7.28
C LEU A 145 1.16 -16.50 -8.31
N CYS A 146 1.51 -17.26 -9.34
CA CYS A 146 2.39 -16.75 -10.41
C CYS A 146 1.80 -15.52 -11.10
N PHE A 147 0.52 -15.55 -11.45
CA PHE A 147 -0.15 -14.38 -12.04
C PHE A 147 -0.33 -13.24 -11.02
N HIS A 148 -0.65 -13.55 -9.76
CA HIS A 148 -0.74 -12.56 -8.69
C HIS A 148 0.59 -11.81 -8.53
N GLN A 149 1.69 -12.55 -8.38
CA GLN A 149 3.04 -12.02 -8.18
C GLN A 149 3.49 -11.20 -9.39
N LEU A 150 3.07 -11.58 -10.62
CA LEU A 150 3.35 -10.78 -11.81
C LEU A 150 2.73 -9.37 -11.69
N PHE A 151 1.45 -9.28 -11.32
CA PHE A 151 0.76 -7.99 -11.19
C PHE A 151 1.26 -7.17 -9.99
N GLU A 152 1.49 -7.81 -8.86
CA GLU A 152 2.07 -7.19 -7.66
C GLU A 152 3.48 -6.63 -7.94
N GLY A 153 4.30 -7.38 -8.68
CA GLY A 153 5.64 -6.97 -9.10
C GLY A 153 5.64 -5.80 -10.08
N MET A 154 4.68 -5.74 -11.00
CA MET A 154 4.50 -4.57 -11.87
C MET A 154 4.10 -3.32 -11.07
N GLY A 155 3.22 -3.47 -10.07
CA GLY A 155 2.82 -2.39 -9.16
C GLY A 155 4.00 -1.84 -8.35
N LEU A 156 4.72 -2.73 -7.66
CA LEU A 156 5.92 -2.37 -6.90
C LEU A 156 7.00 -1.74 -7.78
N GLY A 157 7.24 -2.31 -8.97
CA GLY A 157 8.18 -1.77 -9.95
C GLY A 157 7.83 -0.33 -10.35
N GLY A 158 6.55 -0.02 -10.52
CA GLY A 158 6.07 1.35 -10.75
C GLY A 158 6.44 2.30 -9.61
N CYS A 159 6.20 1.91 -8.36
CA CYS A 159 6.55 2.71 -7.18
C CYS A 159 8.07 2.92 -7.04
N ILE A 160 8.87 1.88 -7.28
CA ILE A 160 10.35 1.94 -7.25
C ILE A 160 10.88 2.91 -8.30
N LEU A 161 10.27 2.93 -9.50
CA LEU A 161 10.64 3.86 -10.56
C LEU A 161 10.33 5.30 -10.18
N GLN A 162 9.16 5.57 -9.59
CA GLN A 162 8.76 6.91 -9.15
C GLN A 162 9.59 7.44 -7.97
N ALA A 163 10.09 6.55 -7.11
CA ALA A 163 10.92 6.89 -5.95
C ALA A 163 12.35 7.35 -6.30
N GLU A 164 12.74 7.23 -7.58
CA GLU A 164 14.06 7.58 -8.12
C GLU A 164 15.23 7.03 -7.28
N TYR A 165 15.09 5.80 -6.77
CA TYR A 165 16.14 5.16 -6.00
C TYR A 165 17.39 4.87 -6.84
N GLY A 166 18.56 4.88 -6.17
CA GLY A 166 19.80 4.37 -6.75
C GLY A 166 19.73 2.85 -6.97
N LEU A 167 20.57 2.34 -7.87
CA LEU A 167 20.57 0.93 -8.26
C LEU A 167 20.68 -0.04 -7.06
N LYS A 168 21.46 0.32 -6.04
CA LYS A 168 21.61 -0.49 -4.82
C LYS A 168 20.27 -0.74 -4.13
N ILE A 169 19.49 0.31 -3.86
CA ILE A 169 18.19 0.18 -3.19
C ILE A 169 17.22 -0.57 -4.11
N LYS A 170 17.17 -0.22 -5.41
CA LYS A 170 16.34 -0.93 -6.39
C LYS A 170 16.61 -2.45 -6.38
N SER A 171 17.89 -2.84 -6.39
CA SER A 171 18.30 -4.25 -6.36
C SER A 171 17.93 -4.93 -5.05
N ILE A 172 18.10 -4.26 -3.89
CA ILE A 172 17.66 -4.79 -2.60
C ILE A 172 16.15 -5.03 -2.60
N MET A 173 15.37 -4.06 -3.11
CA MET A 173 13.91 -4.18 -3.08
C MET A 173 13.41 -5.32 -3.97
N VAL A 174 13.95 -5.41 -5.20
CA VAL A 174 13.65 -6.50 -6.13
C VAL A 174 14.08 -7.86 -5.55
N PHE A 175 15.20 -7.92 -4.84
CA PHE A 175 15.66 -9.14 -4.19
C PHE A 175 14.66 -9.60 -3.11
N PHE A 176 14.24 -8.72 -2.20
CA PHE A 176 13.25 -9.07 -1.18
C PHE A 176 11.92 -9.49 -1.80
N PHE A 177 11.43 -8.76 -2.79
CA PHE A 177 10.22 -9.15 -3.53
C PHE A 177 10.32 -10.56 -4.12
N SER A 178 11.48 -10.91 -4.71
CA SER A 178 11.66 -12.19 -5.40
C SER A 178 11.86 -13.38 -4.45
N VAL A 179 12.52 -13.16 -3.31
CA VAL A 179 12.91 -14.25 -2.39
C VAL A 179 11.84 -14.56 -1.34
N THR A 180 10.98 -13.59 -1.00
CA THR A 180 10.07 -13.72 0.14
C THR A 180 9.08 -14.87 0.00
N THR A 181 8.40 -14.99 -1.14
CA THR A 181 7.41 -16.06 -1.35
C THR A 181 8.06 -17.45 -1.39
N PRO A 182 9.14 -17.69 -2.16
CA PRO A 182 9.87 -18.97 -2.09
C PRO A 182 10.41 -19.30 -0.70
N PHE A 183 10.89 -18.29 0.04
CA PHE A 183 11.32 -18.47 1.42
C PHE A 183 10.16 -18.90 2.32
N GLY A 184 8.99 -18.27 2.20
CA GLY A 184 7.78 -18.67 2.93
C GLY A 184 7.39 -20.12 2.62
N ILE A 185 7.43 -20.53 1.35
CA ILE A 185 7.13 -21.92 0.93
C ILE A 185 8.12 -22.90 1.56
N ALA A 186 9.43 -22.62 1.47
CA ALA A 186 10.46 -23.46 2.08
C ALA A 186 10.28 -23.57 3.60
N LEU A 187 9.91 -22.46 4.26
CA LEU A 187 9.61 -22.43 5.68
C LEU A 187 8.37 -23.27 6.01
N GLY A 188 7.31 -23.18 5.20
CA GLY A 188 6.10 -24.01 5.34
C GLY A 188 6.39 -25.49 5.24
N ILE A 189 7.17 -25.90 4.23
CA ILE A 189 7.62 -27.29 4.06
C ILE A 189 8.47 -27.74 5.25
N GLY A 190 9.39 -26.90 5.73
CA GLY A 190 10.26 -27.25 6.86
C GLY A 190 9.49 -27.38 8.19
N LEU A 191 8.40 -26.63 8.35
CA LEU A 191 7.57 -26.64 9.54
C LEU A 191 6.36 -27.57 9.45
N SER A 192 6.08 -28.20 8.30
CA SER A 192 4.86 -29.00 8.07
C SER A 192 4.64 -30.13 9.08
N ASN A 193 5.71 -30.68 9.68
CA ASN A 193 5.61 -31.72 10.69
C ASN A 193 5.17 -31.22 12.08
N VAL A 194 5.31 -29.91 12.36
CA VAL A 194 5.02 -29.30 13.67
C VAL A 194 3.92 -28.23 13.59
N TYR A 195 3.73 -27.65 12.41
CA TYR A 195 2.72 -26.65 12.12
C TYR A 195 1.50 -27.32 11.52
N SER A 196 0.35 -27.19 12.19
CA SER A 196 -0.95 -27.61 11.68
C SER A 196 -1.78 -26.36 11.41
N GLU A 197 -2.28 -26.25 10.18
CA GLU A 197 -3.14 -25.13 9.74
C GLU A 197 -4.42 -25.02 10.59
N ASP A 198 -4.90 -26.15 11.12
CA ASP A 198 -6.10 -26.22 11.96
C ASP A 198 -5.85 -25.93 13.44
N SER A 199 -4.58 -25.73 13.84
CA SER A 199 -4.27 -25.45 15.24
C SER A 199 -4.78 -24.05 15.65
N PRO A 200 -5.35 -23.89 16.87
CA PRO A 200 -5.87 -22.59 17.31
C PRO A 200 -4.85 -21.45 17.20
N THR A 201 -3.59 -21.71 17.51
CA THR A 201 -2.52 -20.71 17.41
C THR A 201 -2.24 -20.31 15.97
N ALA A 202 -2.17 -21.28 15.04
CA ALA A 202 -1.96 -20.99 13.62
C ALA A 202 -3.10 -20.14 13.06
N LEU A 203 -4.34 -20.55 13.32
CA LEU A 203 -5.56 -19.83 12.89
C LEU A 203 -5.59 -18.39 13.42
N ILE A 204 -5.25 -18.18 14.70
CA ILE A 204 -5.22 -16.84 15.29
C ILE A 204 -4.13 -15.99 14.63
N VAL A 205 -2.90 -16.50 14.54
CA VAL A 205 -1.76 -15.73 14.03
C VAL A 205 -1.94 -15.40 12.54
N VAL A 206 -2.22 -16.41 11.72
CA VAL A 206 -2.45 -16.23 10.27
C VAL A 206 -3.67 -15.34 10.04
N GLY A 207 -4.76 -15.58 10.77
CA GLY A 207 -5.97 -14.78 10.66
C GLY A 207 -5.76 -13.30 10.98
N LEU A 208 -5.01 -12.99 12.04
CA LEU A 208 -4.67 -11.60 12.41
C LEU A 208 -3.69 -10.95 11.42
N LEU A 209 -2.67 -11.69 10.97
CA LEU A 209 -1.70 -11.18 9.98
C LEU A 209 -2.36 -10.92 8.63
N ASN A 210 -3.27 -11.79 8.19
CA ASN A 210 -4.05 -11.59 6.97
C ASN A 210 -5.00 -10.39 7.10
N ALA A 211 -5.66 -10.20 8.25
CA ALA A 211 -6.46 -9.01 8.51
C ALA A 211 -5.63 -7.73 8.42
N ALA A 212 -4.48 -7.70 9.09
CA ALA A 212 -3.59 -6.54 9.09
C ALA A 212 -3.07 -6.25 7.67
N SER A 213 -2.57 -7.27 6.97
CA SER A 213 -2.11 -7.16 5.59
C SER A 213 -3.21 -6.63 4.66
N ALA A 214 -4.44 -7.15 4.75
CA ALA A 214 -5.57 -6.66 3.97
C ALA A 214 -5.88 -5.18 4.23
N GLY A 215 -5.83 -4.76 5.50
CA GLY A 215 -6.02 -3.36 5.90
C GLY A 215 -4.97 -2.43 5.31
N LEU A 216 -3.69 -2.79 5.46
CA LEU A 216 -2.56 -2.06 4.89
C LEU A 216 -2.68 -1.97 3.37
N LEU A 217 -2.85 -3.10 2.67
CA LEU A 217 -2.89 -3.14 1.21
C LEU A 217 -4.11 -2.38 0.64
N ASN A 218 -5.26 -2.41 1.32
CA ASN A 218 -6.41 -1.60 0.92
C ASN A 218 -6.12 -0.10 1.01
N TYR A 219 -5.49 0.35 2.11
CA TYR A 219 -5.10 1.74 2.26
C TYR A 219 -4.09 2.13 1.17
N MET A 220 -3.03 1.32 0.96
CA MET A 220 -2.03 1.58 -0.07
C MET A 220 -2.66 1.68 -1.46
N ALA A 221 -3.54 0.75 -1.81
CA ALA A 221 -4.17 0.72 -3.12
C ALA A 221 -5.08 1.93 -3.37
N LEU A 222 -5.96 2.26 -2.41
CA LEU A 222 -6.95 3.32 -2.60
C LEU A 222 -6.35 4.71 -2.40
N VAL A 223 -5.53 4.91 -1.37
CA VAL A 223 -5.06 6.24 -0.95
C VAL A 223 -3.70 6.56 -1.58
N ASP A 224 -2.73 5.66 -1.48
CA ASP A 224 -1.36 5.99 -1.91
C ASP A 224 -1.11 5.78 -3.40
N LEU A 225 -1.86 4.89 -4.04
CA LEU A 225 -1.74 4.64 -5.48
C LEU A 225 -2.88 5.31 -6.25
N LEU A 226 -4.12 4.84 -6.09
CA LEU A 226 -5.23 5.29 -6.92
C LEU A 226 -5.56 6.76 -6.70
N ALA A 227 -5.75 7.21 -5.45
CA ALA A 227 -6.07 8.61 -5.19
C ALA A 227 -4.91 9.52 -5.62
N ALA A 228 -3.65 9.14 -5.37
CA ALA A 228 -2.49 9.90 -5.79
C ALA A 228 -2.42 10.09 -7.33
N ASP A 229 -2.63 9.02 -8.09
CA ASP A 229 -2.56 9.05 -9.56
C ASP A 229 -3.78 9.76 -10.17
N PHE A 230 -5.00 9.46 -9.71
CA PHE A 230 -6.22 10.02 -10.28
C PHE A 230 -6.44 11.48 -9.89
N MET A 231 -6.00 11.91 -8.70
CA MET A 231 -6.06 13.33 -8.30
C MET A 231 -4.85 14.12 -8.82
N GLY A 232 -3.90 13.47 -9.49
CA GLY A 232 -2.75 14.12 -10.11
C GLY A 232 -3.13 15.00 -11.31
N PRO A 233 -2.34 16.06 -11.58
CA PRO A 233 -2.66 17.05 -12.63
C PRO A 233 -2.74 16.44 -14.03
N LYS A 234 -2.03 15.34 -14.29
CA LYS A 234 -2.00 14.66 -15.60
C LYS A 234 -3.35 14.02 -15.96
N LEU A 235 -4.00 13.34 -15.02
CA LEU A 235 -5.29 12.69 -15.24
C LEU A 235 -6.43 13.72 -15.16
N GLN A 236 -6.38 14.63 -14.17
CA GLN A 236 -7.36 15.70 -14.01
C GLN A 236 -7.45 16.62 -15.23
N ALA A 237 -6.35 16.88 -15.94
CA ALA A 237 -6.35 17.69 -17.16
C ALA A 237 -6.88 16.95 -18.40
N LYS A 238 -7.04 15.62 -18.37
CA LYS A 238 -7.33 14.79 -19.55
C LYS A 238 -8.44 13.76 -19.27
N PRO A 239 -9.73 14.13 -19.42
CA PRO A 239 -10.85 13.28 -19.02
C PRO A 239 -10.93 11.95 -19.80
N LYS A 240 -10.52 11.94 -21.07
CA LYS A 240 -10.45 10.70 -21.87
C LYS A 240 -9.43 9.70 -21.31
N LEU A 241 -8.27 10.20 -20.87
CA LEU A 241 -7.24 9.37 -20.25
C LEU A 241 -7.71 8.85 -18.89
N GLN A 242 -8.35 9.72 -18.10
CA GLN A 242 -8.92 9.34 -16.80
C GLN A 242 -9.98 8.24 -16.92
N MET A 243 -10.88 8.32 -17.90
CA MET A 243 -11.87 7.26 -18.18
C MET A 243 -11.20 5.93 -18.57
N LEU A 244 -10.17 5.98 -19.43
CA LEU A 244 -9.43 4.78 -19.82
C LEU A 244 -8.69 4.16 -18.61
N SER A 245 -8.12 4.98 -17.74
CA SER A 245 -7.50 4.53 -16.49
C SER A 245 -8.52 3.87 -15.55
N TYR A 246 -9.73 4.43 -15.40
CA TYR A 246 -10.78 3.77 -14.61
C TYR A 246 -11.17 2.41 -15.18
N LEU A 247 -11.32 2.30 -16.50
CA LEU A 247 -11.60 1.02 -17.15
C LEU A 247 -10.48 0.00 -16.88
N ALA A 248 -9.21 0.42 -16.96
CA ALA A 248 -8.08 -0.44 -16.65
C ALA A 248 -8.08 -0.90 -15.18
N VAL A 249 -8.42 -0.02 -14.23
CA VAL A 249 -8.56 -0.37 -12.81
C VAL A 249 -9.69 -1.38 -12.59
N LEU A 250 -10.84 -1.19 -13.24
CA LEU A 250 -11.97 -2.13 -13.16
C LEU A 250 -11.63 -3.50 -13.77
N LEU A 251 -10.91 -3.52 -14.89
CA LEU A 251 -10.40 -4.76 -15.49
C LEU A 251 -9.40 -5.46 -14.56
N GLY A 252 -8.52 -4.72 -13.90
CA GLY A 252 -7.60 -5.24 -12.89
C GLY A 252 -8.35 -5.86 -11.70
N LEU A 253 -9.31 -5.13 -11.13
CA LEU A 253 -10.15 -5.63 -10.03
C LEU A 253 -10.92 -6.89 -10.43
N GLY A 254 -11.52 -6.90 -11.63
CA GLY A 254 -12.19 -8.07 -12.19
C GLY A 254 -11.24 -9.25 -12.36
N GLY A 255 -10.05 -9.02 -12.94
CA GLY A 255 -9.02 -10.04 -13.12
C GLY A 255 -8.57 -10.67 -11.80
N MET A 256 -8.24 -9.84 -10.79
CA MET A 256 -7.87 -10.32 -9.45
C MET A 256 -9.00 -11.12 -8.79
N SER A 257 -10.27 -10.72 -9.02
CA SER A 257 -11.43 -11.43 -8.48
C SER A 257 -11.62 -12.80 -9.14
N VAL A 258 -11.42 -12.91 -10.46
CA VAL A 258 -11.45 -14.19 -11.16
C VAL A 258 -10.33 -15.08 -10.68
N MET A 259 -9.10 -14.58 -10.53
CA MET A 259 -7.99 -15.40 -10.01
C MET A 259 -8.27 -15.97 -8.62
N ALA A 260 -8.96 -15.22 -7.76
CA ALA A 260 -9.36 -15.69 -6.44
C ALA A 260 -10.40 -16.82 -6.46
N LEU A 261 -11.10 -17.07 -7.58
CA LEU A 261 -11.98 -18.25 -7.73
C LEU A 261 -11.20 -19.54 -8.03
N TRP A 262 -9.98 -19.41 -8.56
CA TRP A 262 -9.14 -20.52 -8.98
C TRP A 262 -8.04 -20.86 -7.97
N ALA A 263 -7.75 -19.93 -7.06
CA ALA A 263 -6.87 -20.11 -5.90
C ALA A 263 -7.64 -20.86 -4.80
#